data_AF-D2UZZ9-F1
#
_entry.id   AF-D2UZZ9-F1
#
_cell.length_a   1.000
_cell.length_b   1.000
_cell.length_c   1.000
_cell.angle_alpha   90.00
_cell.angle_beta   90.00
_cell.angle_gamma   90.00
#
_symmetry.space_group_name_H-M   'P 1'
#
loop_
_entity.id
_entity.type
_entity.pdbx_description
1 polymer ?
#
loop_
_entity_poly.entity_id
_entity_poly.type
_entity_poly.pdbx_seq_one_letter_code
_entity_poly.pdbx_strand_id
1 'polypeptide(L)'
;MSAVDGLNNGRDYFDIDDILASEERVAVIFNFTIPNIGKYIKTAAAMQKEHLRQITNGNQDHSEDEIEEENNNSIKFIEKYIIERGTKVEVPFWLASVCGKEGFVEVEVPRVFTDLNYVTSNFEKASLSKVNRYFYDFGTSLFKLMAEIAESIKQDQELESLYIRKRYTLIDTLVHRFKVFLRQGYIASNQKSTSSWLTEQYSEFKSKLCNSELTILQMIQLEETSFIDWKHKSLGTYKLQYGDKNYISESSNNDNTSTTEDDSDPGNKRRRM
;
A
#
# COMPACT_ATOMS: atom_id res chain seq x y z
N MET A 1 -0.73 -5.64 43.94
CA MET A 1 -0.09 -5.57 42.61
C MET A 1 -1.22 -5.67 41.60
N SER A 2 -1.77 -4.53 41.17
CA SER A 2 -2.83 -4.50 40.18
C SER A 2 -2.23 -4.80 38.81
N ALA A 3 -2.74 -5.85 38.17
CA ALA A 3 -2.61 -6.03 36.73
C ALA A 3 -3.31 -4.83 36.09
N VAL A 4 -2.55 -3.76 35.82
CA VAL A 4 -3.03 -2.65 35.02
C VAL A 4 -3.08 -3.19 33.60
N ASP A 5 -4.31 -3.22 33.09
CA ASP A 5 -4.75 -3.56 31.75
C ASP A 5 -4.00 -2.79 30.66
N GLY A 6 -2.72 -3.13 30.47
CA GLY A 6 -1.90 -2.74 29.33
C GLY A 6 -2.31 -3.52 28.09
N LEU A 7 -3.59 -3.46 27.72
CA LEU A 7 -4.08 -3.72 26.37
C LEU A 7 -3.55 -2.63 25.43
N ASN A 8 -2.23 -2.46 25.36
CA ASN A 8 -1.64 -1.89 24.17
C ASN A 8 -2.09 -2.83 23.05
N ASN A 9 -2.91 -2.27 22.16
CA ASN A 9 -3.83 -2.95 21.25
C ASN A 9 -3.14 -3.76 20.13
N GLY A 10 -1.98 -4.35 20.42
CA GLY A 10 -1.03 -4.93 19.50
C GLY A 10 -0.19 -3.89 18.75
N ARG A 11 -0.44 -2.59 18.97
CA ARG A 11 0.28 -1.50 18.32
C ARG A 11 1.34 -0.93 19.24
N ASP A 12 2.56 -0.87 18.74
CA ASP A 12 3.64 -0.18 19.42
C ASP A 12 3.47 1.32 19.16
N TYR A 13 3.35 2.12 20.23
CA TYR A 13 3.21 3.56 20.12
C TYR A 13 4.36 4.20 19.32
N PHE A 14 5.52 3.56 19.30
CA PHE A 14 6.70 4.04 18.59
C PHE A 14 6.88 3.45 17.20
N ASP A 15 5.98 2.57 16.73
CA ASP A 15 6.02 2.08 15.37
C ASP A 15 5.58 3.20 14.40
N ILE A 16 6.53 3.61 13.55
CA ILE A 16 6.33 4.67 12.57
C ILE A 16 5.24 4.27 11.57
N ASP A 17 5.17 2.98 11.20
CA ASP A 17 4.17 2.51 10.24
C ASP A 17 2.76 2.60 10.82
N ASP A 18 2.60 2.32 12.12
CA ASP A 18 1.33 2.48 12.83
C ASP A 18 0.91 3.96 12.94
N ILE A 19 1.86 4.85 13.22
CA ILE A 19 1.61 6.31 13.26
C ILE A 19 1.15 6.79 11.89
N LEU A 20 1.86 6.42 10.82
CA LEU A 20 1.54 6.84 9.46
C LEU A 20 0.22 6.22 8.96
N ALA A 21 -0.06 4.96 9.29
CA ALA A 21 -1.34 4.33 8.99
C ALA A 21 -2.51 5.02 9.71
N SER A 22 -2.27 5.58 10.91
CA SER A 22 -3.30 6.30 11.67
C SER A 22 -3.62 7.71 11.15
N GLU A 23 -2.72 8.29 10.34
CA GLU A 23 -2.93 9.60 9.70
C GLU A 23 -3.75 9.48 8.40
N GLU A 24 -3.99 8.26 7.91
CA GLU A 24 -4.88 8.00 6.77
C GLU A 24 -6.27 8.60 7.02
N ARG A 25 -6.81 9.29 6.00
CA ARG A 25 -8.10 9.96 6.11
C ARG A 25 -9.24 9.00 5.91
N VAL A 26 -10.26 9.13 6.75
CA VAL A 26 -11.51 8.36 6.67
C VAL A 26 -12.70 9.32 6.67
N ALA A 27 -13.71 8.96 5.88
CA ALA A 27 -14.96 9.70 5.85
C ALA A 27 -15.77 9.38 7.12
N VAL A 28 -16.28 10.42 7.76
CA VAL A 28 -17.12 10.32 8.95
C VAL A 28 -18.35 11.22 8.81
N ILE A 29 -19.44 10.85 9.46
CA ILE A 29 -20.67 11.64 9.52
C ILE A 29 -20.87 12.07 10.98
N PHE A 30 -21.00 13.37 11.23
CA PHE A 30 -21.20 13.88 12.59
C PHE A 30 -22.63 13.66 13.08
N ASN A 31 -22.78 13.07 14.27
CA ASN A 31 -24.10 12.77 14.84
C ASN A 31 -24.77 13.97 15.52
N PHE A 32 -24.04 15.08 15.71
CA PHE A 32 -24.51 16.30 16.35
C PHE A 32 -23.86 17.53 15.70
N THR A 33 -24.46 18.69 15.95
CA THR A 33 -23.94 19.97 15.47
C THR A 33 -22.80 20.44 16.37
N ILE A 34 -21.63 20.76 15.80
CA ILE A 34 -20.46 21.23 16.53
C ILE A 34 -20.11 22.66 16.10
N PRO A 35 -20.24 23.65 17.00
CA PRO A 35 -19.81 25.01 16.71
C PRO A 35 -18.27 25.13 16.73
N ASN A 36 -17.73 26.09 15.97
CA ASN A 36 -16.32 26.50 15.98
C ASN A 36 -15.27 25.47 15.56
N ILE A 37 -15.65 24.26 15.17
CA ILE A 37 -14.70 23.22 14.72
C ILE A 37 -14.50 23.22 13.20
N GLY A 38 -15.46 23.77 12.45
CA GLY A 38 -15.41 23.85 10.98
C GLY A 38 -14.23 24.65 10.44
N LYS A 39 -13.56 25.47 11.27
CA LYS A 39 -12.32 26.16 10.88
C LYS A 39 -11.11 25.23 10.72
N TYR A 40 -11.11 24.11 11.45
CA TYR A 40 -9.98 23.16 11.46
C TYR A 40 -10.23 21.97 10.57
N ILE A 41 -11.49 21.61 10.38
CA ILE A 41 -11.86 20.47 9.57
C ILE A 41 -12.27 20.97 8.19
N LYS A 42 -11.39 20.77 7.20
CA LYS A 42 -11.75 21.03 5.81
C LYS A 42 -12.91 20.11 5.44
N THR A 43 -14.11 20.66 5.32
CA THR A 43 -15.26 19.94 4.76
C THR A 43 -14.94 19.48 3.35
N ALA A 44 -15.45 18.32 2.92
CA ALA A 44 -15.25 17.84 1.55
C ALA A 44 -15.68 18.90 0.50
N ALA A 45 -16.74 19.66 0.80
CA ALA A 45 -17.19 20.79 0.00
C ALA A 45 -16.18 21.96 -0.03
N ALA A 46 -15.51 22.25 1.09
CA ALA A 46 -14.47 23.28 1.14
C ALA A 46 -13.23 22.89 0.32
N MET A 47 -12.84 21.60 0.35
CA MET A 47 -11.74 21.09 -0.49
C MET A 47 -12.07 21.15 -1.98
N GLN A 48 -13.30 20.76 -2.37
CA GLN A 48 -13.75 20.86 -3.77
C GLN A 48 -13.78 22.31 -4.25
N LYS A 49 -14.25 23.25 -3.41
CA LYS A 49 -14.28 24.68 -3.74
C LYS A 49 -12.88 25.30 -3.83
N GLU A 50 -11.95 24.88 -2.98
CA GLU A 50 -10.54 25.31 -3.04
C GLU A 50 -9.86 24.79 -4.31
N HIS A 51 -10.12 23.54 -4.71
CA HIS A 51 -9.64 22.99 -5.97
C HIS A 51 -10.19 23.74 -7.19
N LEU A 52 -11.48 24.09 -7.19
CA LEU A 52 -12.08 24.92 -8.24
C LEU A 52 -11.47 26.34 -8.29
N ARG A 53 -11.15 26.93 -7.13
CA ARG A 53 -10.50 28.25 -7.04
C ARG A 53 -9.07 28.24 -7.57
N GLN A 54 -8.31 27.17 -7.32
CA GLN A 54 -6.96 27.03 -7.89
C GLN A 54 -6.97 26.95 -9.42
N ILE A 55 -8.07 26.44 -10.02
CA ILE A 55 -8.26 26.41 -11.47
C ILE A 55 -8.66 27.78 -12.03
N THR A 56 -9.35 28.63 -11.25
CA THR A 56 -9.92 29.90 -11.71
C THR A 56 -9.10 31.14 -11.38
N ASN A 57 -8.20 31.10 -10.39
CA ASN A 57 -7.39 32.24 -9.96
C ASN A 57 -6.18 32.57 -10.86
N GLY A 58 -6.24 32.22 -12.14
CA GLY A 58 -5.27 32.66 -13.14
C GLY A 58 -5.39 34.13 -13.56
N ASN A 59 -6.45 34.85 -13.16
CA ASN A 59 -6.65 36.27 -13.48
C ASN A 59 -7.68 36.88 -12.52
N GLN A 60 -7.27 37.62 -11.48
CA GLN A 60 -8.01 38.82 -11.06
C GLN A 60 -7.27 39.67 -10.02
N ASP A 61 -7.16 40.96 -10.37
CA ASP A 61 -6.59 42.04 -9.57
C ASP A 61 -7.45 42.41 -8.35
N HIS A 62 -6.74 42.77 -7.28
CA HIS A 62 -7.27 43.25 -6.01
C HIS A 62 -7.78 44.70 -6.12
N SER A 63 -8.97 44.96 -5.58
CA SER A 63 -9.34 46.29 -5.08
C SER A 63 -9.73 46.16 -3.61
N GLU A 64 -9.16 47.08 -2.84
CA GLU A 64 -9.28 47.27 -1.40
C GLU A 64 -10.54 48.07 -1.10
N ASP A 65 -11.32 47.66 -0.09
CA ASP A 65 -12.13 48.55 0.74
C ASP A 65 -12.61 47.73 1.95
N GLU A 66 -11.85 47.82 3.04
CA GLU A 66 -12.28 47.46 4.39
C GLU A 66 -12.35 48.75 5.20
N ILE A 67 -13.43 48.92 5.99
CA ILE A 67 -13.47 49.42 7.38
C ILE A 67 -14.95 49.70 7.69
N GLU A 68 -15.55 48.84 8.53
CA GLU A 68 -16.81 49.00 9.33
C GLU A 68 -17.64 47.68 9.39
N GLU A 69 -17.11 46.56 9.92
CA GLU A 69 -17.94 45.35 10.17
C GLU A 69 -17.57 44.51 11.42
N GLU A 70 -16.80 45.02 12.40
CA GLU A 70 -16.21 44.15 13.46
C GLU A 70 -17.21 43.42 14.39
N ASN A 71 -18.39 43.99 14.70
CA ASN A 71 -19.36 43.35 15.62
C ASN A 71 -20.36 42.41 14.92
N ASN A 72 -20.77 42.71 13.69
CA ASN A 72 -21.54 41.75 12.87
C ASN A 72 -20.66 40.62 12.34
N ASN A 73 -19.36 40.86 12.17
CA ASN A 73 -18.41 39.83 11.78
C ASN A 73 -18.24 38.77 12.84
N SER A 74 -18.28 39.07 14.14
CA SER A 74 -18.11 38.04 15.17
C SER A 74 -19.23 36.98 15.15
N ILE A 75 -20.49 37.38 14.95
CA ILE A 75 -21.62 36.45 14.85
C ILE A 75 -21.62 35.72 13.48
N LYS A 76 -21.39 36.43 12.37
CA LYS A 76 -21.18 35.81 11.04
C LYS A 76 -20.00 34.82 11.04
N PHE A 77 -18.94 35.12 11.79
CA PHE A 77 -17.74 34.29 11.89
C PHE A 77 -18.02 33.01 12.65
N ILE A 78 -18.83 33.05 13.72
CA ILE A 78 -19.24 31.85 14.46
C ILE A 78 -20.13 30.95 13.60
N GLU A 79 -21.12 31.50 12.89
CA GLU A 79 -22.01 30.71 12.01
C GLU A 79 -21.25 30.00 10.88
N LYS A 80 -20.17 30.62 10.38
CA LYS A 80 -19.36 30.08 9.28
C LYS A 80 -18.62 28.77 9.62
N TYR A 81 -18.40 28.47 10.89
CA TYR A 81 -17.58 27.32 11.31
C TYR A 81 -18.36 26.28 12.11
N ILE A 82 -19.68 26.26 11.95
CA ILE A 82 -20.54 25.22 12.50
C ILE A 82 -20.52 24.02 11.55
N ILE A 83 -20.25 22.83 12.10
CA ILE A 83 -20.50 21.57 11.40
C ILE A 83 -21.88 21.10 11.82
N GLU A 84 -22.81 21.03 10.88
CA GLU A 84 -24.18 20.57 11.14
C GLU A 84 -24.22 19.05 11.33
N ARG A 85 -25.19 18.57 12.12
CA ARG A 85 -25.50 17.13 12.20
C ARG A 85 -25.74 16.54 10.81
N GLY A 86 -25.18 15.35 10.56
CA GLY A 86 -25.26 14.67 9.27
C GLY A 86 -24.22 15.16 8.26
N THR A 87 -23.40 16.15 8.60
CA THR A 87 -22.33 16.61 7.70
C THR A 87 -21.27 15.54 7.57
N LYS A 88 -20.99 15.16 6.32
CA LYS A 88 -19.91 14.25 5.96
C LYS A 88 -18.58 14.98 5.82
N VAL A 89 -17.56 14.50 6.52
CA VAL A 89 -16.23 15.10 6.53
C VAL A 89 -15.13 14.05 6.54
N GLU A 90 -13.97 14.39 5.98
CA GLU A 90 -12.79 13.52 6.06
C GLU A 90 -11.87 13.97 7.19
N VAL A 91 -11.54 13.04 8.07
CA VAL A 91 -10.65 13.27 9.23
C VAL A 91 -9.58 12.18 9.31
N PRO A 92 -8.43 12.44 9.95
CA PRO A 92 -7.46 11.39 10.24
C PRO A 92 -8.08 10.24 11.05
N PHE A 93 -7.63 9.02 10.78
CA PHE A 93 -8.20 7.83 11.41
C PHE A 93 -8.04 7.81 12.93
N TRP A 94 -6.93 8.31 13.47
CA TRP A 94 -6.76 8.41 14.93
C TRP A 94 -7.88 9.24 15.59
N LEU A 95 -8.35 10.31 14.93
CA LEU A 95 -9.44 11.13 15.43
C LEU A 95 -10.79 10.43 15.26
N ALA A 96 -11.03 9.85 14.08
CA ALA A 96 -12.24 9.06 13.82
C ALA A 96 -12.38 7.88 14.80
N SER A 97 -11.28 7.25 15.20
CA SER A 97 -11.27 6.14 16.14
C SER A 97 -11.74 6.56 17.52
N VAL A 98 -11.25 7.69 18.04
CA VAL A 98 -11.67 8.21 19.34
C VAL A 98 -13.13 8.67 19.28
N CYS A 99 -13.49 9.48 18.28
CA CYS A 99 -14.86 9.99 18.17
C CYS A 99 -15.90 8.90 17.85
N GLY A 100 -15.54 7.89 17.08
CA GLY A 100 -16.42 6.79 16.69
C GLY A 100 -16.81 5.92 17.87
N LYS A 101 -15.86 5.61 18.77
CA LYS A 101 -16.11 4.82 19.99
C LYS A 101 -17.10 5.47 20.94
N GLU A 102 -17.02 6.80 21.05
CA GLU A 102 -17.94 7.59 21.88
C GLU A 102 -19.29 7.84 21.19
N GLY A 103 -19.48 7.32 19.96
CA GLY A 103 -20.70 7.54 19.17
C GLY A 103 -20.84 8.96 18.64
N PHE A 104 -19.77 9.75 18.65
CA PHE A 104 -19.81 11.13 18.18
C PHE A 104 -19.91 11.25 16.67
N VAL A 105 -19.29 10.30 15.96
CA VAL A 105 -19.30 10.23 14.51
C VAL A 105 -19.62 8.82 14.06
N GLU A 106 -20.31 8.69 12.94
CA GLU A 106 -20.44 7.44 12.20
C GLU A 106 -19.26 7.32 11.23
N VAL A 107 -18.47 6.25 11.35
CA VAL A 107 -17.30 6.02 10.50
C VAL A 107 -17.71 5.24 9.27
N GLU A 108 -17.47 5.80 8.09
CA GLU A 108 -17.73 5.10 6.83
C GLU A 108 -16.55 4.20 6.44
N VAL A 109 -16.85 3.00 5.97
CA VAL A 109 -15.84 2.08 5.44
C VAL A 109 -15.44 2.53 4.02
N PRO A 110 -14.17 2.86 3.75
CA PRO A 110 -13.75 3.26 2.40
C PRO A 110 -14.03 2.17 1.37
N ARG A 111 -14.36 2.60 0.14
CA ARG A 111 -14.81 1.70 -0.94
C ARG A 111 -13.86 0.54 -1.25
N VAL A 112 -12.55 0.76 -1.08
CA VAL A 112 -11.56 -0.30 -1.27
C VAL A 112 -11.74 -1.47 -0.29
N PHE A 113 -12.24 -1.20 0.91
CA PHE A 113 -12.50 -2.20 1.94
C PHE A 113 -13.94 -2.72 1.91
N THR A 114 -14.85 -2.06 1.18
CA THR A 114 -16.21 -2.59 0.98
C THR A 114 -16.22 -3.77 0.02
N ASP A 115 -15.41 -3.71 -1.04
CA ASP A 115 -15.33 -4.77 -2.05
C ASP A 115 -13.88 -5.30 -2.18
N LEU A 116 -13.52 -6.17 -1.24
CA LEU A 116 -12.22 -6.85 -1.25
C LEU A 116 -12.07 -7.80 -2.44
N ASN A 117 -13.16 -8.15 -3.14
CA ASN A 117 -13.07 -9.08 -4.28
C ASN A 117 -12.23 -8.51 -5.41
N TYR A 118 -12.21 -7.19 -5.58
CA TYR A 118 -11.35 -6.53 -6.56
C TYR A 118 -9.88 -6.83 -6.29
N VAL A 119 -9.46 -6.70 -5.03
CA VAL A 119 -8.09 -6.99 -4.60
C VAL A 119 -7.81 -8.48 -4.72
N THR A 120 -8.76 -9.34 -4.31
CA THR A 120 -8.56 -10.79 -4.31
C THR A 120 -8.59 -11.44 -5.70
N SER A 121 -9.34 -10.89 -6.64
CA SER A 121 -9.46 -11.48 -7.98
C SER A 121 -8.34 -11.02 -8.93
N ASN A 122 -7.68 -9.89 -8.63
CA ASN A 122 -6.69 -9.28 -9.53
C ASN A 122 -5.38 -8.95 -8.81
N PHE A 123 -4.88 -9.88 -8.00
CA PHE A 123 -3.68 -9.67 -7.18
C PHE A 123 -2.46 -9.14 -7.95
N GLU A 124 -2.18 -9.68 -9.13
CA GLU A 124 -1.01 -9.31 -9.95
C GLU A 124 -1.14 -7.91 -10.59
N LYS A 125 -2.37 -7.45 -10.80
CA LYS A 125 -2.67 -6.17 -11.46
C LYS A 125 -2.95 -5.05 -10.46
N ALA A 126 -3.43 -5.39 -9.26
CA ALA A 126 -3.79 -4.42 -8.23
C ALA A 126 -2.55 -3.81 -7.58
N SER A 127 -2.31 -2.52 -7.86
CA SER A 127 -1.26 -1.72 -7.23
C SER A 127 -1.74 -1.21 -5.87
N LEU A 128 -1.56 -2.00 -4.81
CA LEU A 128 -1.99 -1.62 -3.46
C LEU A 128 -1.33 -0.33 -3.00
N SER A 129 -0.05 -0.13 -3.35
CA SER A 129 0.70 1.12 -3.11
C SER A 129 -0.03 2.40 -3.58
N LYS A 130 -0.77 2.33 -4.68
CA LYS A 130 -1.52 3.44 -5.27
C LYS A 130 -2.91 3.60 -4.64
N VAL A 131 -3.45 2.52 -4.11
CA VAL A 131 -4.78 2.49 -3.51
C VAL A 131 -4.70 2.97 -2.06
N ASN A 132 -3.82 2.37 -1.27
CA ASN A 132 -3.48 2.79 0.09
C ASN A 132 -2.11 2.20 0.45
N ARG A 133 -1.14 3.04 0.78
CA ARG A 133 0.23 2.57 1.09
C ARG A 133 0.27 1.69 2.34
N TYR A 134 -0.62 1.91 3.30
CA TYR A 134 -0.76 1.16 4.54
C TYR A 134 -1.99 0.26 4.53
N PHE A 135 -2.32 -0.31 3.35
CA PHE A 135 -3.57 -1.04 3.11
C PHE A 135 -3.94 -2.06 4.21
N TYR A 136 -2.99 -2.89 4.65
CA TYR A 136 -3.24 -3.92 5.66
C TYR A 136 -3.31 -3.35 7.06
N ASP A 137 -2.40 -2.46 7.42
CA ASP A 137 -2.31 -1.87 8.76
C ASP A 137 -3.54 -0.98 9.02
N PHE A 138 -3.87 -0.10 8.07
CA PHE A 138 -5.08 0.72 8.11
C PHE A 138 -6.36 -0.13 8.05
N GLY A 139 -6.46 -1.10 7.13
CA GLY A 139 -7.65 -1.95 7.00
C GLY A 139 -7.94 -2.79 8.25
N THR A 140 -6.89 -3.37 8.86
CA THR A 140 -7.00 -4.12 10.11
C THR A 140 -7.46 -3.23 11.25
N SER A 141 -6.90 -2.02 11.32
CA SER A 141 -7.26 -0.98 12.30
C SER A 141 -8.71 -0.53 12.18
N LEU A 142 -9.15 -0.28 10.95
CA LEU A 142 -10.51 0.12 10.63
C LEU A 142 -11.50 -0.96 11.02
N PHE A 143 -11.32 -2.20 10.58
CA PHE A 143 -12.27 -3.27 10.89
C PHE A 143 -12.31 -3.61 12.39
N LYS A 144 -11.19 -3.44 13.10
CA LYS A 144 -11.18 -3.52 14.56
C LYS A 144 -12.07 -2.45 15.19
N LEU A 145 -11.91 -1.18 14.80
CA LEU A 145 -12.77 -0.09 15.26
C LEU A 145 -14.25 -0.36 14.95
N MET A 146 -14.57 -0.83 13.74
CA MET A 146 -15.95 -1.11 13.35
C MET A 146 -16.57 -2.24 14.18
N ALA A 147 -15.79 -3.27 14.53
CA ALA A 147 -16.22 -4.33 15.44
C ALA A 147 -16.48 -3.78 16.86
N GLU A 148 -15.57 -2.95 17.39
CA GLU A 148 -15.73 -2.30 18.72
C GLU A 148 -16.97 -1.38 18.75
N ILE A 149 -17.23 -0.61 17.68
CA ILE A 149 -18.44 0.21 17.55
C ILE A 149 -19.69 -0.69 17.51
N ALA A 150 -19.69 -1.77 16.72
CA ALA A 150 -20.81 -2.71 16.64
C ALA A 150 -21.10 -3.38 18.00
N GLU A 151 -20.07 -3.77 18.74
CA GLU A 151 -20.17 -4.33 20.09
C GLU A 151 -20.82 -3.32 21.06
N SER A 152 -20.41 -2.05 20.99
CA SER A 152 -20.94 -0.99 21.86
C SER A 152 -22.44 -0.73 21.66
N ILE A 153 -22.96 -1.00 20.45
CA ILE A 153 -24.38 -0.84 20.09
C ILE A 153 -25.25 -1.97 20.68
N LYS A 154 -24.65 -3.02 21.29
CA LYS A 154 -25.31 -4.13 22.03
C LYS A 154 -26.41 -4.90 21.29
N GLN A 155 -26.64 -4.63 20.01
CA GLN A 155 -27.73 -5.23 19.23
C GLN A 155 -27.29 -5.83 17.89
N ASP A 156 -26.00 -5.76 17.54
CA ASP A 156 -25.55 -6.17 16.21
C ASP A 156 -24.35 -7.13 16.25
N GLN A 157 -24.56 -8.27 16.90
CA GLN A 157 -23.59 -9.36 16.94
C GLN A 157 -23.25 -9.87 15.52
N GLU A 158 -24.21 -9.78 14.58
CA GLU A 158 -23.97 -10.13 13.18
C GLU A 158 -22.98 -9.16 12.53
N LEU A 159 -23.13 -7.85 12.73
CA LEU A 159 -22.23 -6.84 12.21
C LEU A 159 -20.83 -6.91 12.83
N GLU A 160 -20.73 -7.17 14.14
CA GLU A 160 -19.44 -7.43 14.79
C GLU A 160 -18.72 -8.62 14.13
N SER A 161 -19.43 -9.75 13.99
CA SER A 161 -18.89 -10.95 13.35
C SER A 161 -18.48 -10.72 11.88
N LEU A 162 -19.21 -9.86 11.17
CA LEU A 162 -18.89 -9.46 9.79
C LEU A 162 -17.55 -8.71 9.74
N TYR A 163 -17.32 -7.75 10.63
CA TYR A 163 -16.08 -6.98 10.64
C TYR A 163 -14.89 -7.81 11.10
N ILE A 164 -15.08 -8.69 12.08
CA ILE A 164 -14.08 -9.69 12.47
C ILE A 164 -13.71 -10.56 11.26
N ARG A 165 -14.70 -11.06 10.51
CA ARG A 165 -14.46 -11.86 9.30
C ARG A 165 -13.71 -11.08 8.22
N LYS A 166 -14.09 -9.82 7.96
CA LYS A 166 -13.40 -8.97 6.99
C LYS A 166 -11.94 -8.72 7.35
N ARG A 167 -11.64 -8.57 8.65
CA ARG A 167 -10.27 -8.48 9.15
C ARG A 167 -9.46 -9.75 8.82
N TYR A 168 -10.02 -10.94 9.04
CA TYR A 168 -9.36 -12.18 8.66
C TYR A 168 -9.15 -12.29 7.14
N THR A 169 -10.13 -11.88 6.33
CA THR A 169 -9.99 -11.84 4.87
C THR A 169 -8.83 -10.94 4.42
N LEU A 170 -8.56 -9.81 5.09
CA LEU A 170 -7.38 -8.99 4.79
C LEU A 170 -6.07 -9.73 5.05
N ILE A 171 -5.98 -10.44 6.18
CA ILE A 171 -4.79 -11.23 6.54
C ILE A 171 -4.59 -12.35 5.52
N ASP A 172 -5.64 -13.09 5.16
CA ASP A 172 -5.58 -14.14 4.15
C ASP A 172 -5.15 -13.59 2.78
N THR A 173 -5.63 -12.39 2.44
CA THR A 173 -5.25 -11.68 1.21
C THR A 173 -3.76 -11.34 1.20
N LEU A 174 -3.22 -10.84 2.32
CA LEU A 174 -1.77 -10.60 2.47
C LEU A 174 -0.98 -11.88 2.25
N VAL A 175 -1.33 -12.95 2.97
CA VAL A 175 -0.63 -14.24 2.88
C VAL A 175 -0.71 -14.81 1.47
N HIS A 176 -1.87 -14.74 0.82
CA HIS A 176 -2.05 -15.24 -0.54
C HIS A 176 -1.22 -14.46 -1.55
N ARG A 177 -1.27 -13.11 -1.53
CA ARG A 177 -0.43 -12.27 -2.39
C ARG A 177 1.04 -12.55 -2.18
N PHE A 178 1.43 -12.73 -0.92
CA PHE A 178 2.81 -13.04 -0.56
C PHE A 178 3.27 -14.39 -1.12
N LYS A 179 2.42 -15.43 -1.09
CA LYS A 179 2.73 -16.74 -1.71
C LYS A 179 2.89 -16.65 -3.23
N VAL A 180 2.00 -15.92 -3.90
CA VAL A 180 2.10 -15.69 -5.35
C VAL A 180 3.41 -14.97 -5.67
N PHE A 181 3.77 -13.98 -4.86
CA PHE A 181 5.05 -13.26 -4.97
C PHE A 181 6.25 -14.20 -4.89
N LEU A 182 6.36 -15.02 -3.83
CA LEU A 182 7.49 -15.94 -3.67
C LEU A 182 7.62 -16.90 -4.87
N ARG A 183 6.49 -17.33 -5.43
CA ARG A 183 6.46 -18.21 -6.60
C ARG A 183 6.99 -17.49 -7.85
N GLN A 184 6.60 -16.24 -8.07
CA GLN A 184 7.09 -15.43 -9.19
C GLN A 184 8.59 -15.13 -9.06
N GLY A 185 9.04 -14.75 -7.85
CA GLY A 185 10.47 -14.53 -7.56
C GLY A 185 11.32 -15.76 -7.82
N TYR A 186 10.84 -16.94 -7.38
CA TYR A 186 11.52 -18.21 -7.63
C TYR A 186 11.57 -18.61 -9.12
N ILE A 187 10.50 -18.34 -9.89
CA ILE A 187 10.50 -18.57 -11.33
C ILE A 187 11.53 -17.66 -12.01
N ALA A 188 11.54 -16.37 -11.64
CA ALA A 188 12.47 -15.39 -12.18
C ALA A 188 13.93 -15.76 -11.89
N SER A 189 14.25 -16.22 -10.67
CA SER A 189 15.62 -16.61 -10.29
C SER A 189 16.13 -17.84 -11.04
N ASN A 190 15.24 -18.74 -11.47
CA ASN A 190 15.61 -19.96 -12.19
C ASN A 190 15.72 -19.78 -13.71
N GLN A 191 15.16 -18.69 -14.26
CA GLN A 191 15.33 -18.36 -15.66
C GLN A 191 16.70 -17.71 -15.88
N LYS A 192 17.60 -18.42 -16.57
CA LYS A 192 18.99 -17.99 -16.87
C LYS A 192 19.11 -16.75 -17.79
N SER A 193 18.05 -15.96 -17.97
CA SER A 193 18.02 -14.86 -18.93
C SER A 193 18.51 -13.53 -18.33
N THR A 194 19.47 -12.93 -19.03
CA THR A 194 19.90 -11.52 -19.05
C THR A 194 19.32 -10.60 -17.97
N SER A 195 20.20 -10.18 -17.06
CA SER A 195 19.96 -9.38 -15.85
C SER A 195 19.14 -8.08 -15.99
N SER A 196 19.02 -7.50 -17.18
CA SER A 196 18.33 -6.21 -17.37
C SER A 196 16.81 -6.32 -17.24
N TRP A 197 16.19 -7.29 -17.93
CA TRP A 197 14.73 -7.43 -17.96
C TRP A 197 14.16 -7.84 -16.59
N LEU A 198 14.87 -8.72 -15.87
CA LEU A 198 14.50 -9.14 -14.52
C LEU A 198 14.49 -7.95 -13.53
N THR A 199 15.43 -7.02 -13.69
CA THR A 199 15.56 -5.83 -12.83
C THR A 199 14.39 -4.87 -13.03
N GLU A 200 13.98 -4.65 -14.29
CA GLU A 200 12.85 -3.78 -14.62
C GLU A 200 11.51 -4.36 -14.12
N GLN A 201 11.25 -5.64 -14.38
CA GLN A 201 10.05 -6.32 -13.89
C GLN A 201 9.96 -6.35 -12.36
N TYR A 202 11.09 -6.59 -11.69
CA TYR A 202 11.16 -6.54 -10.23
C TYR A 202 10.88 -5.14 -9.69
N SER A 203 11.41 -4.08 -10.33
CA SER A 203 11.15 -2.69 -9.94
C SER A 203 9.68 -2.30 -10.14
N GLU A 204 9.10 -2.65 -11.29
CA GLU A 204 7.68 -2.42 -11.57
C GLU A 204 6.81 -3.13 -10.52
N PHE A 205 7.14 -4.38 -10.21
CA PHE A 205 6.45 -5.17 -9.21
C PHE A 205 6.56 -4.54 -7.81
N LYS A 206 7.78 -4.19 -7.37
CA LYS A 206 8.01 -3.53 -6.07
C LYS A 206 7.21 -2.24 -5.93
N SER A 207 7.03 -1.50 -7.02
CA SER A 207 6.20 -0.28 -7.02
C SER A 207 4.71 -0.53 -6.75
N LYS A 208 4.21 -1.76 -6.90
CA LYS A 208 2.81 -2.15 -6.66
C LYS A 208 2.54 -2.60 -5.22
N LEU A 209 3.59 -2.89 -4.45
CA LEU A 209 3.49 -3.40 -3.09
C LEU A 209 3.17 -2.29 -2.09
N CYS A 210 2.29 -2.60 -1.13
CA CYS A 210 2.08 -1.73 0.03
C CYS A 210 3.22 -1.90 1.05
N ASN A 211 3.21 -1.09 2.11
CA ASN A 211 4.31 -1.01 3.07
C ASN A 211 4.57 -2.33 3.79
N SER A 212 3.54 -2.99 4.33
CA SER A 212 3.69 -4.27 5.04
C SER A 212 4.24 -5.38 4.12
N GLU A 213 3.84 -5.39 2.83
CA GLU A 213 4.42 -6.31 1.83
C GLU A 213 5.90 -6.00 1.54
N LEU A 214 6.26 -4.71 1.46
CA LEU A 214 7.64 -4.27 1.26
C LEU A 214 8.53 -4.64 2.46
N THR A 215 8.04 -4.47 3.69
CA THR A 215 8.77 -4.84 4.90
C THR A 215 9.05 -6.33 4.94
N ILE A 216 8.05 -7.18 4.68
CA ILE A 216 8.25 -8.64 4.60
C ILE A 216 9.27 -9.01 3.52
N LEU A 217 9.17 -8.38 2.35
CA LEU A 217 10.11 -8.58 1.25
C LEU A 217 11.55 -8.22 1.66
N GLN A 218 11.74 -7.08 2.32
CA GLN A 218 13.05 -6.65 2.82
C GLN A 218 13.61 -7.61 3.87
N MET A 219 12.78 -8.10 4.79
CA MET A 219 13.19 -9.08 5.80
C MET A 219 13.74 -10.35 5.16
N ILE A 220 13.05 -10.89 4.14
CA ILE A 220 13.50 -12.09 3.43
C ILE A 220 14.80 -11.84 2.68
N GLN A 221 14.95 -10.69 2.03
CA GLN A 221 16.21 -10.33 1.37
C GLN A 221 17.37 -10.24 2.35
N LEU A 222 17.14 -9.71 3.55
CA LEU A 222 18.13 -9.65 4.61
C LEU A 222 18.50 -11.05 5.12
N GLU A 223 17.52 -11.94 5.28
CA GLU A 223 17.76 -13.34 5.70
C GLU A 223 18.52 -14.13 4.62
N GLU A 224 18.14 -13.99 3.34
CA GLU A 224 18.81 -14.65 2.23
C GLU A 224 20.27 -14.20 2.09
N THR A 225 20.52 -12.89 2.15
CA THR A 225 21.89 -12.35 2.08
C THR A 225 22.71 -12.81 3.28
N SER A 226 22.14 -12.78 4.49
CA SER A 226 22.78 -13.30 5.70
C SER A 226 23.11 -14.80 5.59
N PHE A 227 22.19 -15.59 5.03
CA PHE A 227 22.40 -17.03 4.82
C PHE A 227 23.48 -17.30 3.77
N ILE A 228 23.49 -16.57 2.66
CA ILE A 228 24.52 -16.67 1.61
C ILE A 228 25.90 -16.31 2.20
N ASP A 229 26.00 -15.21 2.93
CA ASP A 229 27.23 -14.78 3.60
C ASP A 229 27.70 -15.82 4.62
N TRP A 230 26.78 -16.33 5.44
CA TRP A 230 27.07 -17.41 6.38
C TRP A 230 27.56 -18.66 5.66
N LYS A 231 26.94 -19.04 4.53
CA LYS A 231 27.33 -20.19 3.71
C LYS A 231 28.73 -20.00 3.13
N HIS A 232 29.06 -18.82 2.61
CA HIS A 232 30.40 -18.50 2.11
C HIS A 232 31.46 -18.53 3.22
N LYS A 233 31.14 -18.05 4.43
CA LYS A 233 32.05 -18.10 5.59
C LYS A 233 32.23 -19.51 6.13
N SER A 234 31.12 -20.25 6.29
CA SER A 234 31.08 -21.54 6.99
C SER A 234 31.54 -22.70 6.14
N LEU A 235 31.19 -22.72 4.85
CA LEU A 235 31.78 -23.68 3.92
C LEU A 235 33.23 -23.34 3.61
N GLY A 236 33.73 -22.19 4.10
CA GLY A 236 34.92 -21.56 3.60
C GLY A 236 34.72 -21.18 2.14
N THR A 237 35.35 -20.09 1.72
CA THR A 237 35.96 -20.16 0.40
C THR A 237 37.03 -21.23 0.47
N TYR A 238 36.67 -22.52 0.42
CA TYR A 238 37.37 -23.36 -0.53
C TYR A 238 37.10 -22.66 -1.88
N LYS A 239 37.93 -21.65 -2.18
CA LYS A 239 38.50 -21.60 -3.52
C LYS A 239 38.94 -23.03 -3.69
N LEU A 240 38.12 -23.82 -4.39
CA LEU A 240 38.65 -24.91 -5.16
C LEU A 240 39.74 -24.20 -5.97
N GLN A 241 40.96 -24.21 -5.46
CA GLN A 241 42.12 -24.39 -6.28
C GLN A 241 41.88 -25.75 -6.95
N TYR A 242 40.91 -25.82 -7.88
CA TYR A 242 41.21 -26.42 -9.15
C TYR A 242 42.41 -25.61 -9.58
N GLY A 243 43.59 -26.16 -9.27
CA GLY A 243 44.82 -25.53 -9.65
C GLY A 243 44.71 -25.19 -11.12
N ASP A 244 45.42 -24.15 -11.50
CA ASP A 244 45.89 -23.94 -12.87
C ASP A 244 46.74 -25.14 -13.32
N LYS A 245 46.21 -26.37 -13.25
CA LYS A 245 46.53 -27.41 -14.19
C LYS A 245 45.88 -26.94 -15.47
N ASN A 246 46.62 -26.09 -16.17
CA ASN A 246 46.71 -26.08 -17.61
C ASN A 246 46.63 -27.53 -18.08
N TYR A 247 45.42 -28.03 -18.33
CA TYR A 247 45.22 -29.01 -19.36
C TYR A 247 45.48 -28.25 -20.65
N ILE A 248 46.77 -28.09 -20.97
CA ILE A 248 47.23 -28.13 -22.34
C ILE A 248 46.75 -29.49 -22.83
N SER A 249 45.55 -29.52 -23.39
CA SER A 249 45.19 -30.53 -24.36
C SER A 249 46.07 -30.26 -25.57
N GLU A 250 47.29 -30.82 -25.56
CA GLU A 250 47.99 -31.24 -26.76
C GLU A 250 47.11 -32.32 -27.43
N SER A 251 46.01 -31.89 -28.05
CA SER A 251 45.41 -32.66 -29.13
C SER A 251 46.13 -32.22 -30.40
N SER A 252 47.21 -32.96 -30.64
CA SER A 252 47.80 -33.22 -31.95
C SER A 252 46.88 -32.88 -33.12
N ASN A 253 47.43 -32.05 -34.02
CA ASN A 253 47.06 -31.99 -35.42
C ASN A 253 46.59 -33.35 -35.93
N ASN A 254 45.37 -33.39 -36.45
CA ASN A 254 45.08 -34.27 -37.56
C ASN A 254 44.41 -33.42 -38.63
N ASP A 255 45.24 -33.03 -39.58
CA ASP A 255 44.84 -32.62 -40.91
C ASP A 255 43.83 -33.63 -41.47
N ASN A 256 42.69 -33.14 -41.93
CA ASN A 256 42.02 -33.72 -43.09
C ASN A 256 41.20 -32.63 -43.78
N THR A 257 41.86 -32.09 -44.80
CA THR A 257 41.31 -31.43 -45.97
C THR A 257 40.37 -32.35 -46.76
N SER A 258 39.15 -31.90 -47.04
CA SER A 258 38.44 -32.09 -48.32
C SER A 258 37.18 -31.19 -48.31
N THR A 259 37.18 -29.98 -48.86
CA THR A 259 36.82 -29.64 -50.26
C THR A 259 35.69 -30.47 -50.86
N THR A 260 34.50 -29.88 -50.98
CA THR A 260 33.72 -29.62 -52.24
C THR A 260 32.40 -28.92 -51.86
N GLU A 261 32.18 -27.68 -52.34
CA GLU A 261 31.33 -27.32 -53.50
C GLU A 261 29.83 -27.42 -53.20
N ASP A 262 29.16 -26.27 -53.04
CA ASP A 262 28.34 -25.59 -54.06
C ASP A 262 26.97 -26.28 -54.25
N ASP A 263 25.89 -25.62 -53.80
CA ASP A 263 24.84 -25.15 -54.71
C ASP A 263 23.63 -24.57 -53.95
N SER A 264 23.35 -23.29 -54.23
CA SER A 264 22.07 -22.78 -54.74
C SER A 264 20.74 -23.40 -54.26
N ASP A 265 19.91 -22.63 -53.53
CA ASP A 265 18.50 -22.44 -53.93
C ASP A 265 17.81 -21.22 -53.26
N PRO A 266 17.32 -20.23 -54.03
CA PRO A 266 16.48 -19.15 -53.54
C PRO A 266 15.00 -19.41 -53.86
N GLY A 267 14.17 -19.60 -52.83
CA GLY A 267 12.76 -19.26 -52.97
C GLY A 267 11.78 -20.05 -52.13
N ASN A 268 11.07 -19.37 -51.24
CA ASN A 268 9.63 -19.58 -51.20
C ASN A 268 8.84 -18.34 -50.75
N LYS A 269 8.16 -17.74 -51.73
CA LYS A 269 7.03 -16.83 -51.56
C LYS A 269 5.75 -17.66 -51.39
N ARG A 270 4.93 -17.39 -50.38
CA ARG A 270 3.46 -17.63 -50.31
C ARG A 270 2.96 -16.87 -49.07
N ARG A 271 2.28 -15.72 -49.13
CA ARG A 271 1.05 -15.25 -49.80
C ARG A 271 -0.24 -15.82 -49.19
N ARG A 272 -1.12 -14.88 -48.79
CA ARG A 272 -2.56 -14.94 -48.42
C ARG A 272 -2.84 -15.29 -46.94
N MET A 273 -3.80 -14.65 -46.26
CA MET A 273 -4.87 -13.72 -46.67
C MET A 273 -5.19 -12.80 -45.49
#